data_AF-A0A9X3J2K0-F1
#
_entry.id   AF-A0A9X3J2K0-F1
#
_cell.length_a   1.000
_cell.length_b   1.000
_cell.length_c   1.000
_cell.angle_alpha   90.00
_cell.angle_beta   90.00
_cell.angle_gamma   90.00
#
_symmetry.space_group_name_H-M   'P 1'
#
loop_
_entity.id
_entity.type
_entity.pdbx_description
1 polymer ?
#
loop_
_entity_poly.entity_id
_entity_poly.type
_entity_poly.pdbx_seq_one_letter_code
_entity_poly.pdbx_strand_id
1 'polypeptide(L)'
;MTRSSSAHPFRHAAFARWGSFWALLVVLCAGLASPLVSEAAAAASSGKSSSSKKKSSGGKSSAKKKSGGKGKKASSKSAAPKPIRPLQRDVVGPEAVPDGDWAEGETDTDGEGDLEEDTGDAGDPESELEAIERELLSQPAGPEPEIVYAEGPPPPPPPPVKPRSLKHALIPGETLDDVAALYKVEVGDLARWNGIRAGEPIPKKKKDLRVITTHSPPPREKLEHLIKRGDTWDKIAAEFGVEVATLRQQNPRLGDKLEPKPKQKLKVVAWKDLDVSPSAGLGTKLSQIRVRAGGLSIGKPNRGKLVRGVKLPDRPDLYVKRKPDESYASTHTVMQTMAAITRFRHESSFKGQVVIGGMSRARGGRFRPHKSHQSGRDVDIRLPVLRSAEGKRHTTSADVDWKATWQLMRAFLDTGEVEYIFLEYNLQKRLYKAARESGVSREQLDAWLEWPVKIKKRSNKRVLIRHVEGHTTHMHVRIRCGPNEKHCYSSR
;
A
#
# COMPACT_ATOMS: atom_id res chain seq x y z
N MET A 1 42.28 -63.29 -5.50
CA MET A 1 40.86 -63.18 -5.09
C MET A 1 40.17 -62.20 -6.00
N THR A 2 38.98 -62.50 -6.52
CA THR A 2 38.41 -61.84 -7.72
C THR A 2 37.07 -61.15 -7.47
N ARG A 3 36.98 -59.88 -7.91
CA ARG A 3 35.81 -58.99 -8.01
C ARG A 3 36.17 -57.90 -9.03
N SER A 4 35.27 -57.25 -9.76
CA SER A 4 33.85 -57.50 -10.09
C SER A 4 33.51 -56.60 -11.30
N SER A 5 32.51 -56.92 -12.13
CA SER A 5 32.22 -56.16 -13.36
C SER A 5 30.73 -55.84 -13.59
N SER A 6 30.49 -54.59 -14.02
CA SER A 6 29.46 -54.11 -14.98
C SER A 6 27.95 -54.42 -14.83
N ALA A 7 27.19 -53.33 -14.63
CA ALA A 7 26.03 -52.86 -15.43
C ALA A 7 24.61 -53.50 -15.35
N HIS A 8 23.64 -52.66 -14.93
CA HIS A 8 22.39 -52.21 -15.60
C HIS A 8 21.73 -52.97 -16.79
N PRO A 9 20.41 -52.77 -17.10
CA PRO A 9 19.29 -52.13 -16.36
C PRO A 9 17.88 -52.83 -16.42
N PHE A 10 16.86 -52.17 -15.88
CA PHE A 10 15.38 -52.41 -15.89
C PHE A 10 14.71 -53.05 -17.15
N ARG A 11 13.62 -53.83 -16.93
CA ARG A 11 12.22 -53.48 -17.36
C ARG A 11 11.07 -54.46 -16.95
N HIS A 12 9.99 -53.91 -16.38
CA HIS A 12 8.52 -54.23 -16.43
C HIS A 12 7.86 -55.64 -16.24
N ALA A 13 6.57 -55.55 -15.82
CA ALA A 13 5.41 -56.47 -15.93
C ALA A 13 5.10 -57.44 -14.75
N ALA A 14 3.83 -57.79 -14.40
CA ALA A 14 2.50 -57.17 -14.61
C ALA A 14 1.39 -57.89 -13.77
N PHE A 15 0.15 -57.31 -13.71
CA PHE A 15 -1.13 -57.90 -13.20
C PHE A 15 -1.22 -58.22 -11.68
N ALA A 16 -2.39 -58.35 -11.01
CA ALA A 16 -3.83 -58.13 -11.29
C ALA A 16 -4.54 -57.79 -9.94
N ARG A 17 -5.48 -56.83 -9.78
CA ARG A 17 -6.89 -56.67 -10.25
C ARG A 17 -7.96 -57.29 -9.30
N TRP A 18 -8.68 -56.45 -8.55
CA TRP A 18 -10.07 -56.52 -7.99
C TRP A 18 -10.22 -55.30 -7.03
N GLY A 19 -11.37 -54.68 -6.75
CA GLY A 19 -12.75 -54.79 -7.26
C GLY A 19 -13.56 -53.51 -6.90
N SER A 20 -14.69 -53.26 -7.57
CA SER A 20 -15.42 -51.97 -7.52
C SER A 20 -16.43 -51.85 -6.36
N PHE A 21 -16.83 -50.62 -5.98
CA PHE A 21 -18.18 -50.36 -5.44
C PHE A 21 -18.68 -48.92 -5.69
N TRP A 22 -19.99 -48.81 -5.94
CA TRP A 22 -20.77 -47.63 -6.37
C TRP A 22 -22.23 -47.80 -5.86
N ALA A 23 -23.10 -46.79 -5.73
CA ALA A 23 -22.93 -45.33 -5.58
C ALA A 23 -24.29 -44.68 -5.21
N LEU A 24 -24.27 -43.42 -4.74
CA LEU A 24 -25.42 -42.53 -4.44
C LEU A 24 -26.40 -42.95 -3.32
N LEU A 25 -26.90 -41.93 -2.60
CA LEU A 25 -28.34 -41.74 -2.43
C LEU A 25 -28.66 -40.24 -2.25
N VAL A 26 -29.77 -39.79 -2.84
CA VAL A 26 -30.39 -38.47 -2.61
C VAL A 26 -31.90 -38.67 -2.57
N VAL A 27 -32.56 -38.31 -1.47
CA VAL A 27 -34.02 -38.28 -1.34
C VAL A 27 -34.44 -37.06 -0.49
N LEU A 28 -35.60 -36.49 -0.79
CA LEU A 28 -36.13 -35.27 -0.18
C LEU A 28 -36.88 -35.54 1.13
N CYS A 29 -37.01 -34.50 1.96
CA CYS A 29 -38.26 -34.21 2.68
C CYS A 29 -38.63 -32.73 2.45
N ALA A 30 -39.93 -32.42 2.50
CA ALA A 30 -40.47 -31.09 2.21
C ALA A 30 -41.66 -30.76 3.12
N GLY A 31 -42.04 -29.49 3.18
CA GLY A 31 -43.07 -28.95 4.07
C GLY A 31 -42.47 -28.40 5.39
N LEU A 32 -43.03 -27.37 6.02
CA LEU A 32 -44.29 -26.66 5.73
C LEU A 32 -44.05 -25.14 5.56
N ALA A 33 -44.99 -24.48 4.89
CA ALA A 33 -45.07 -23.02 4.82
C ALA A 33 -46.47 -22.54 5.26
N SER A 34 -46.53 -21.40 5.95
CA SER A 34 -47.68 -20.51 6.01
C SER A 34 -47.26 -19.13 6.54
N PRO A 35 -47.90 -18.03 6.11
CA PRO A 35 -47.46 -16.67 6.41
C PRO A 35 -48.26 -16.03 7.56
N LEU A 36 -47.83 -14.85 8.01
CA LEU A 36 -48.74 -13.85 8.57
C LEU A 36 -48.43 -12.45 8.02
N VAL A 37 -49.48 -11.64 7.97
CA VAL A 37 -49.63 -10.47 7.09
C VAL A 37 -49.05 -9.18 7.70
N SER A 38 -48.73 -8.23 6.84
CA SER A 38 -48.38 -6.85 7.18
C SER A 38 -49.41 -6.15 8.06
N GLU A 39 -48.98 -5.16 8.83
CA GLU A 39 -49.74 -3.91 8.90
C GLU A 39 -48.79 -2.71 8.99
N ALA A 40 -49.17 -1.60 8.38
CA ALA A 40 -48.41 -0.35 8.36
C ALA A 40 -49.38 0.82 8.45
N ALA A 41 -49.23 1.63 9.50
CA ALA A 41 -49.98 2.87 9.68
C ALA A 41 -49.03 3.96 10.18
N ALA A 42 -49.06 5.11 9.49
CA ALA A 42 -48.32 6.30 9.89
C ALA A 42 -49.31 7.36 10.37
N ALA A 43 -48.95 8.07 11.45
CA ALA A 43 -49.52 9.37 11.78
C ALA A 43 -48.51 10.17 12.61
N ALA A 44 -48.39 11.46 12.31
CA ALA A 44 -47.72 12.42 13.18
C ALA A 44 -48.76 13.24 13.94
N SER A 45 -48.42 13.76 15.12
CA SER A 45 -48.49 15.22 15.36
C SER A 45 -48.14 15.61 16.81
N SER A 46 -47.88 16.91 16.94
CA SER A 46 -47.55 17.68 18.13
C SER A 46 -48.55 17.60 19.31
N GLY A 47 -48.01 17.73 20.54
CA GLY A 47 -48.30 18.97 21.27
C GLY A 47 -48.45 18.94 22.80
N LYS A 48 -48.12 20.10 23.41
CA LYS A 48 -48.63 20.65 24.68
C LYS A 48 -48.33 19.94 26.02
N SER A 49 -47.14 20.22 26.53
CA SER A 49 -46.92 20.98 27.79
C SER A 49 -47.94 20.88 28.96
N SER A 50 -47.46 20.37 30.10
CA SER A 50 -47.79 20.84 31.46
C SER A 50 -46.51 20.73 32.32
N SER A 51 -45.88 21.81 32.76
CA SER A 51 -46.25 22.78 33.81
C SER A 51 -46.20 22.19 35.24
N SER A 52 -45.07 22.44 35.93
CA SER A 52 -44.96 22.33 37.39
C SER A 52 -43.86 23.27 37.91
N LYS A 53 -44.22 24.17 38.83
CA LYS A 53 -43.29 25.13 39.47
C LYS A 53 -42.67 24.51 40.72
N LYS A 54 -41.42 24.84 41.02
CA LYS A 54 -41.02 25.21 42.39
C LYS A 54 -39.90 26.25 42.37
N LYS A 55 -39.86 27.10 43.41
CA LYS A 55 -39.03 28.32 43.49
C LYS A 55 -37.78 28.13 44.35
N SER A 56 -36.89 29.12 44.25
CA SER A 56 -35.95 29.60 45.29
C SER A 56 -34.64 28.83 45.44
N SER A 57 -33.50 29.44 45.78
CA SER A 57 -33.11 30.86 46.02
C SER A 57 -31.64 31.06 45.54
N GLY A 58 -30.93 32.20 45.58
CA GLY A 58 -31.14 33.58 46.08
C GLY A 58 -29.81 34.38 46.01
N GLY A 59 -29.83 35.72 46.17
CA GLY A 59 -28.66 36.63 46.03
C GLY A 59 -28.45 37.12 44.58
N LYS A 60 -28.35 38.41 44.22
CA LYS A 60 -27.63 39.61 44.75
C LYS A 60 -26.09 39.44 44.63
N SER A 61 -25.31 40.36 44.06
CA SER A 61 -25.36 41.85 43.99
C SER A 61 -24.78 42.35 42.64
N SER A 62 -25.19 43.42 41.92
CA SER A 62 -25.41 44.86 42.20
C SER A 62 -24.14 45.68 42.56
N ALA A 63 -23.86 46.90 42.04
CA ALA A 63 -24.40 47.69 40.91
C ALA A 63 -23.61 49.03 40.70
N LYS A 64 -23.87 49.76 39.59
CA LYS A 64 -23.55 51.21 39.32
C LYS A 64 -22.03 51.55 39.17
N LYS A 65 -21.54 52.71 38.70
CA LYS A 65 -21.99 54.10 38.28
C LYS A 65 -20.90 54.62 37.26
N LYS A 66 -20.83 55.81 36.60
CA LYS A 66 -21.61 57.06 36.41
C LYS A 66 -21.06 57.84 35.15
N SER A 67 -21.91 58.33 34.23
CA SER A 67 -21.68 59.45 33.24
C SER A 67 -20.52 59.35 32.20
N GLY A 68 -20.56 60.02 31.02
CA GLY A 68 -21.66 60.72 30.33
C GLY A 68 -21.25 62.05 29.66
N GLY A 69 -21.43 62.19 28.32
CA GLY A 69 -21.11 63.45 27.61
C GLY A 69 -21.19 63.44 26.06
N LYS A 70 -22.42 63.59 25.53
CA LYS A 70 -22.86 64.31 24.29
C LYS A 70 -21.93 64.48 23.06
N GLY A 71 -22.39 64.03 21.87
CA GLY A 71 -21.66 64.22 20.58
C GLY A 71 -22.41 64.04 19.25
N LYS A 72 -23.57 64.70 19.03
CA LYS A 72 -24.30 64.85 17.73
C LYS A 72 -24.76 63.54 17.03
N LYS A 73 -25.28 63.64 15.78
CA LYS A 73 -26.23 62.70 15.14
C LYS A 73 -25.73 62.05 13.83
N ALA A 74 -26.38 60.92 13.50
CA ALA A 74 -26.69 60.39 12.14
C ALA A 74 -25.62 59.62 11.34
N SER A 75 -25.74 58.28 11.41
CA SER A 75 -25.70 57.33 10.28
C SER A 75 -24.61 57.43 9.18
N SER A 76 -23.62 56.54 9.27
CA SER A 76 -23.07 55.83 8.10
C SER A 76 -22.67 54.39 8.50
N LYS A 77 -22.69 53.43 7.56
CA LYS A 77 -22.29 52.03 7.80
C LYS A 77 -20.85 51.81 7.33
N SER A 78 -19.93 51.49 8.24
CA SER A 78 -18.60 50.94 7.95
C SER A 78 -17.93 50.47 9.26
N ALA A 79 -16.98 49.54 9.28
CA ALA A 79 -16.77 48.40 8.39
C ALA A 79 -15.99 47.31 9.17
N ALA A 80 -16.36 46.03 9.03
CA ALA A 80 -15.55 44.94 9.58
C ALA A 80 -14.40 44.59 8.62
N PRO A 81 -13.21 44.18 9.12
CA PRO A 81 -12.11 43.76 8.26
C PRO A 81 -12.51 42.55 7.41
N LYS A 82 -12.19 42.58 6.11
CA LYS A 82 -12.49 41.49 5.18
C LYS A 82 -11.61 40.28 5.50
N PRO A 83 -12.17 39.07 5.73
CA PRO A 83 -11.37 37.86 5.73
C PRO A 83 -10.83 37.60 4.31
N ILE A 84 -9.54 37.27 4.21
CA ILE A 84 -8.90 36.93 2.93
C ILE A 84 -9.53 35.63 2.42
N ARG A 85 -10.11 35.65 1.22
CA ARG A 85 -10.59 34.43 0.56
C ARG A 85 -9.39 33.66 0.01
N PRO A 86 -9.30 32.33 0.21
CA PRO A 86 -8.34 31.52 -0.52
C PRO A 86 -8.64 31.58 -2.02
N LEU A 87 -7.61 31.62 -2.85
CA LEU A 87 -7.75 31.58 -4.31
C LEU A 87 -8.26 30.20 -4.73
N GLN A 88 -9.56 30.13 -5.03
CA GLN A 88 -10.10 29.01 -5.79
C GLN A 88 -9.52 29.09 -7.20
N ARG A 89 -8.93 27.99 -7.67
CA ARG A 89 -8.43 27.88 -9.04
C ARG A 89 -9.54 27.26 -9.88
N ASP A 90 -10.24 28.10 -10.63
CA ASP A 90 -11.33 27.65 -11.49
C ASP A 90 -10.81 26.67 -12.55
N VAL A 91 -11.36 25.46 -12.53
CA VAL A 91 -11.17 24.46 -13.58
C VAL A 91 -12.42 24.50 -14.44
N VAL A 92 -12.37 25.29 -15.50
CA VAL A 92 -13.35 25.20 -16.59
C VAL A 92 -13.18 23.82 -17.22
N GLY A 93 -14.12 22.92 -16.96
CA GLY A 93 -14.25 21.68 -17.71
C GLY A 93 -14.78 22.00 -19.11
N PRO A 94 -14.33 21.31 -20.17
CA PRO A 94 -14.93 21.47 -21.49
C PRO A 94 -16.41 21.05 -21.45
N GLU A 95 -17.24 21.80 -22.16
CA GLU A 95 -18.69 21.56 -22.24
C GLU A 95 -19.01 20.27 -23.00
N ALA A 96 -20.22 19.74 -22.78
CA ALA A 96 -20.67 18.54 -23.47
C ALA A 96 -21.07 18.86 -24.92
N VAL A 97 -20.49 18.13 -25.86
CA VAL A 97 -20.95 18.07 -27.27
C VAL A 97 -21.98 16.94 -27.37
N PRO A 98 -23.14 17.13 -28.03
CA PRO A 98 -24.26 16.20 -27.96
C PRO A 98 -24.03 14.87 -28.70
N ASP A 99 -24.86 13.89 -28.37
CA ASP A 99 -24.80 12.53 -28.91
C ASP A 99 -25.00 12.46 -30.43
N GLY A 100 -24.26 11.55 -31.07
CA GLY A 100 -24.45 11.15 -32.45
C GLY A 100 -24.43 9.62 -32.56
N ASP A 101 -25.57 9.03 -32.88
CA ASP A 101 -25.68 7.60 -33.20
C ASP A 101 -24.87 7.27 -34.46
N TRP A 102 -23.97 6.28 -34.38
CA TRP A 102 -23.56 5.46 -35.53
C TRP A 102 -23.31 4.01 -35.11
N ALA A 103 -23.46 3.11 -36.07
CA ALA A 103 -23.91 1.74 -35.86
C ALA A 103 -22.78 0.70 -35.69
N GLU A 104 -23.19 -0.57 -35.64
CA GLU A 104 -22.40 -1.75 -35.30
C GLU A 104 -21.50 -2.23 -36.45
N GLY A 105 -20.39 -2.90 -36.12
CA GLY A 105 -19.47 -3.53 -37.06
C GLY A 105 -18.40 -4.35 -36.33
N GLU A 106 -18.26 -5.63 -36.69
CA GLU A 106 -17.32 -6.59 -36.08
C GLU A 106 -16.09 -6.88 -36.98
N THR A 107 -15.26 -7.83 -36.54
CA THR A 107 -14.17 -8.54 -37.26
C THR A 107 -12.85 -7.81 -37.54
N ASP A 108 -11.85 -8.16 -36.72
CA ASP A 108 -10.62 -8.90 -37.06
C ASP A 108 -9.55 -8.42 -38.07
N THR A 109 -8.35 -8.96 -37.82
CA THR A 109 -7.14 -9.08 -38.66
C THR A 109 -6.27 -7.85 -39.00
N ASP A 110 -5.03 -7.93 -38.51
CA ASP A 110 -3.75 -7.84 -39.25
C ASP A 110 -3.65 -6.87 -40.46
N GLY A 111 -2.83 -5.82 -40.31
CA GLY A 111 -2.36 -4.98 -41.42
C GLY A 111 -1.08 -4.22 -41.08
N GLU A 112 -0.16 -4.14 -42.04
CA GLU A 112 0.99 -3.22 -41.97
C GLU A 112 0.64 -1.87 -42.57
N GLY A 113 1.14 -0.79 -41.97
CA GLY A 113 1.25 0.52 -42.60
C GLY A 113 -0.05 1.29 -42.85
N ASP A 114 -0.17 2.45 -42.22
CA ASP A 114 -0.29 3.67 -43.02
C ASP A 114 0.26 4.88 -42.25
N LEU A 115 0.71 5.90 -42.99
CA LEU A 115 1.16 7.18 -42.47
C LEU A 115 0.07 8.21 -42.74
N GLU A 116 -0.84 8.42 -41.78
CA GLU A 116 -1.80 9.52 -41.88
C GLU A 116 -1.07 10.86 -41.73
N GLU A 117 -1.00 11.61 -42.83
CA GLU A 117 -0.59 13.02 -42.84
C GLU A 117 -1.67 13.88 -42.18
N ASP A 118 -1.56 14.10 -40.87
CA ASP A 118 -2.38 15.09 -40.15
C ASP A 118 -1.97 16.51 -40.60
N THR A 119 -2.69 17.07 -41.57
CA THR A 119 -2.43 18.41 -42.11
C THR A 119 -2.90 19.51 -41.15
N GLY A 120 -2.15 19.70 -40.05
CA GLY A 120 -2.34 20.75 -39.08
C GLY A 120 -1.02 21.44 -38.70
N ASP A 121 -1.07 22.74 -38.41
CA ASP A 121 0.11 23.54 -38.01
C ASP A 121 0.53 23.22 -36.56
N ALA A 122 1.17 22.05 -36.41
CA ALA A 122 1.80 21.58 -35.19
C ALA A 122 3.18 21.02 -35.56
N GLY A 123 4.23 21.84 -35.40
CA GLY A 123 5.60 21.46 -35.72
C GLY A 123 5.99 20.13 -35.06
N ASP A 124 6.75 19.30 -35.79
CA ASP A 124 7.00 17.90 -35.43
C ASP A 124 7.37 17.74 -33.94
N PRO A 125 6.64 16.94 -33.15
CA PRO A 125 6.90 16.77 -31.73
C PRO A 125 8.19 16.01 -31.40
N GLU A 126 8.95 15.49 -32.37
CA GLU A 126 10.36 15.13 -32.16
C GLU A 126 11.28 16.37 -32.23
N SER A 127 11.05 17.26 -33.20
CA SER A 127 11.69 18.59 -33.26
C SER A 127 11.40 19.49 -32.04
N GLU A 128 10.20 19.44 -31.46
CA GLU A 128 9.86 20.16 -30.21
C GLU A 128 10.73 19.65 -29.04
N LEU A 129 10.82 18.33 -28.88
CA LEU A 129 11.68 17.71 -27.86
C LEU A 129 13.17 18.00 -28.09
N GLU A 130 13.59 18.26 -29.34
CA GLU A 130 14.94 18.74 -29.65
C GLU A 130 15.18 20.21 -29.37
N ALA A 131 14.19 21.08 -29.58
CA ALA A 131 14.27 22.45 -29.12
C ALA A 131 14.45 22.51 -27.60
N ILE A 132 13.65 21.73 -26.86
CA ILE A 132 13.71 21.62 -25.40
C ILE A 132 15.03 20.97 -24.91
N GLU A 133 15.50 19.89 -25.56
CA GLU A 133 16.82 19.30 -25.24
C GLU A 133 17.95 20.32 -25.45
N ARG A 134 17.92 21.06 -26.57
CA ARG A 134 18.92 22.06 -26.93
C ARG A 134 18.93 23.25 -25.96
N GLU A 135 17.76 23.74 -25.54
CA GLU A 135 17.64 24.81 -24.54
C GLU A 135 18.17 24.36 -23.16
N LEU A 136 17.70 23.22 -22.65
CA LEU A 136 18.11 22.72 -21.33
C LEU A 136 19.60 22.31 -21.28
N LEU A 137 20.21 21.98 -22.43
CA LEU A 137 21.64 21.77 -22.54
C LEU A 137 22.45 23.06 -22.64
N SER A 138 21.92 24.14 -23.22
CA SER A 138 22.60 25.43 -23.36
C SER A 138 22.61 26.26 -22.06
N GLN A 139 21.58 26.12 -21.23
CA GLN A 139 21.59 26.64 -19.85
C GLN A 139 22.80 26.06 -19.08
N PRO A 140 23.62 26.87 -18.40
CA PRO A 140 24.83 26.37 -17.75
C PRO A 140 24.50 25.28 -16.72
N ALA A 141 25.29 24.21 -16.72
CA ALA A 141 25.27 23.27 -15.60
C ALA A 141 25.85 24.00 -14.38
N GLY A 142 24.98 24.39 -13.44
CA GLY A 142 25.42 24.84 -12.12
C GLY A 142 26.30 23.78 -11.45
N PRO A 143 27.22 24.17 -10.54
CA PRO A 143 28.23 23.27 -9.97
C PRO A 143 27.55 22.04 -9.36
N GLU A 144 27.76 20.86 -9.97
CA GLU A 144 26.87 19.70 -9.83
C GLU A 144 26.65 19.29 -8.36
N PRO A 145 25.51 19.64 -7.75
CA PRO A 145 25.27 19.30 -6.36
C PRO A 145 24.88 17.82 -6.26
N GLU A 146 25.46 17.11 -5.31
CA GLU A 146 24.78 15.93 -4.77
C GLU A 146 23.59 16.41 -3.93
N ILE A 147 22.37 16.26 -4.44
CA ILE A 147 21.19 16.51 -3.63
C ILE A 147 20.99 15.38 -2.62
N VAL A 148 20.68 15.79 -1.40
CA VAL A 148 20.34 14.90 -0.29
C VAL A 148 18.85 14.55 -0.37
N TYR A 149 18.48 13.31 -0.05
CA TYR A 149 17.07 13.01 0.20
C TYR A 149 16.66 13.62 1.55
N ALA A 150 16.11 14.83 1.50
CA ALA A 150 15.20 15.26 2.55
C ALA A 150 13.96 14.35 2.50
N GLU A 151 13.40 13.97 3.65
CA GLU A 151 12.10 13.29 3.65
C GLU A 151 11.06 14.24 3.03
N GLY A 152 10.51 13.84 1.90
CA GLY A 152 9.45 14.59 1.24
C GLY A 152 8.23 14.72 2.15
N PRO A 153 7.33 15.69 1.88
CA PRO A 153 6.07 15.77 2.61
C PRO A 153 5.39 14.38 2.56
N PRO A 154 4.89 13.86 3.70
CA PRO A 154 4.34 12.52 3.73
C PRO A 154 3.24 12.39 2.68
N PRO A 155 3.14 11.23 1.99
CA PRO A 155 2.21 11.05 0.89
C PRO A 155 0.81 11.49 1.31
N PRO A 156 0.08 12.27 0.47
CA PRO A 156 -1.20 12.85 0.85
C PRO A 156 -2.10 11.74 1.39
N PRO A 157 -2.70 11.92 2.59
CA PRO A 157 -3.28 10.82 3.33
C PRO A 157 -4.32 10.11 2.46
N PRO A 158 -4.32 8.76 2.44
CA PRO A 158 -5.24 8.00 1.58
C PRO A 158 -6.68 8.45 1.85
N PRO A 159 -7.53 8.58 0.81
CA PRO A 159 -8.84 9.20 0.92
C PRO A 159 -9.62 8.58 2.08
N PRO A 160 -10.25 9.41 2.94
CA PRO A 160 -10.59 9.05 4.31
C PRO A 160 -11.36 7.74 4.38
N VAL A 161 -10.67 6.70 4.85
CA VAL A 161 -11.19 5.33 4.91
C VAL A 161 -12.40 5.34 5.84
N LYS A 162 -13.58 5.01 5.31
CA LYS A 162 -14.82 5.01 6.09
C LYS A 162 -14.67 4.07 7.30
N PRO A 163 -15.04 4.49 8.53
CA PRO A 163 -14.91 3.65 9.71
C PRO A 163 -15.64 2.31 9.53
N ARG A 164 -14.93 1.20 9.70
CA ARG A 164 -15.46 -0.16 9.47
C ARG A 164 -15.47 -0.99 10.75
N SER A 165 -16.48 -1.84 10.87
CA SER A 165 -16.65 -2.77 11.99
C SER A 165 -15.78 -4.01 11.81
N LEU A 166 -14.62 -4.05 12.45
CA LEU A 166 -13.74 -5.21 12.54
C LEU A 166 -14.10 -6.10 13.74
N LYS A 167 -13.70 -7.38 13.66
CA LYS A 167 -13.60 -8.29 14.81
C LYS A 167 -12.12 -8.47 15.13
N HIS A 168 -11.75 -8.14 16.36
CA HIS A 168 -10.44 -8.42 16.92
C HIS A 168 -10.51 -9.72 17.72
N ALA A 169 -9.65 -10.70 17.44
CA ALA A 169 -9.56 -11.94 18.21
C ALA A 169 -8.56 -11.75 19.35
N LEU A 170 -9.04 -11.87 20.59
CA LEU A 170 -8.27 -11.56 21.80
C LEU A 170 -7.15 -12.57 22.04
N ILE A 171 -5.96 -12.09 22.42
CA ILE A 171 -4.89 -12.92 22.96
C ILE A 171 -5.02 -13.03 24.50
N PRO A 172 -4.44 -14.06 25.15
CA PRO A 172 -4.53 -14.19 26.60
C PRO A 172 -3.91 -12.99 27.32
N GLY A 173 -4.62 -12.47 28.34
CA GLY A 173 -4.14 -11.38 29.20
C GLY A 173 -4.25 -9.96 28.59
N GLU A 174 -4.68 -9.82 27.34
CA GLU A 174 -4.89 -8.53 26.66
C GLU A 174 -6.00 -7.70 27.32
N THR A 175 -5.81 -6.38 27.37
CA THR A 175 -6.70 -5.39 27.99
C THR A 175 -7.52 -4.60 26.96
N LEU A 176 -8.45 -3.75 27.42
CA LEU A 176 -9.15 -2.82 26.52
C LEU A 176 -8.19 -1.76 25.98
N ASP A 177 -7.25 -1.30 26.81
CA ASP A 177 -6.28 -0.26 26.50
C ASP A 177 -5.27 -0.74 25.43
N ASP A 178 -4.78 -1.98 25.52
CA ASP A 178 -3.95 -2.61 24.49
C ASP A 178 -4.63 -2.58 23.11
N VAL A 179 -5.90 -3.03 23.06
CA VAL A 179 -6.69 -3.10 21.83
C VAL A 179 -7.06 -1.70 21.33
N ALA A 180 -7.36 -0.76 22.23
CA ALA A 180 -7.67 0.62 21.89
C ALA A 180 -6.47 1.32 21.23
N ALA A 181 -5.27 1.17 21.79
CA ALA A 181 -4.03 1.66 21.23
C ALA A 181 -3.73 1.01 19.86
N LEU A 182 -3.83 -0.33 19.76
CA LEU A 182 -3.57 -1.12 18.55
C LEU A 182 -4.40 -0.65 17.33
N TYR A 183 -5.66 -0.27 17.54
CA TYR A 183 -6.55 0.21 16.47
C TYR A 183 -6.71 1.74 16.41
N LYS A 184 -6.02 2.48 17.28
CA LYS A 184 -6.12 3.95 17.47
C LYS A 184 -7.58 4.41 17.62
N VAL A 185 -8.24 3.89 18.65
CA VAL A 185 -9.63 4.22 19.04
C VAL A 185 -9.68 4.57 20.53
N GLU A 186 -10.71 5.31 20.95
CA GLU A 186 -10.94 5.60 22.36
C GLU A 186 -11.36 4.35 23.15
N VAL A 187 -10.79 4.18 24.35
CA VAL A 187 -11.09 3.03 25.24
C VAL A 187 -12.58 2.97 25.60
N GLY A 188 -13.19 4.13 25.87
CA GLY A 188 -14.62 4.25 26.16
C GLY A 188 -15.53 3.92 24.96
N ASP A 189 -15.04 4.13 23.73
CA ASP A 189 -15.73 3.73 22.50
C ASP A 189 -15.65 2.23 22.28
N LEU A 190 -14.46 1.65 22.43
CA LEU A 190 -14.24 0.20 22.38
C LEU A 190 -15.09 -0.54 23.43
N ALA A 191 -15.11 -0.04 24.67
CA ALA A 191 -15.94 -0.59 25.75
C ALA A 191 -17.44 -0.54 25.39
N ARG A 192 -17.93 0.63 24.94
CA ARG A 192 -19.33 0.84 24.52
C ARG A 192 -19.75 -0.07 23.38
N TRP A 193 -18.93 -0.26 22.35
CA TRP A 193 -19.24 -1.17 21.23
C TRP A 193 -19.30 -2.65 21.63
N ASN A 194 -18.80 -3.00 22.82
CA ASN A 194 -18.69 -4.38 23.30
C ASN A 194 -19.59 -4.71 24.50
N GLY A 195 -20.30 -3.72 25.07
CA GLY A 195 -21.11 -3.90 26.27
C GLY A 195 -20.28 -4.13 27.53
N ILE A 196 -19.14 -3.45 27.65
CA ILE A 196 -18.24 -3.47 28.83
C ILE A 196 -18.22 -2.03 29.39
N ARG A 197 -18.09 -1.82 30.71
CA ARG A 197 -17.88 -0.46 31.23
C ARG A 197 -16.44 0.01 30.98
N ALA A 198 -16.23 1.30 30.82
CA ALA A 198 -14.88 1.86 30.78
C ALA A 198 -14.15 1.54 32.11
N GLY A 199 -12.93 1.01 32.03
CA GLY A 199 -12.14 0.56 33.18
C GLY A 199 -12.50 -0.83 33.73
N GLU A 200 -13.53 -1.53 33.22
CA GLU A 200 -13.75 -2.94 33.56
C GLU A 200 -12.82 -3.86 32.73
N PRO A 201 -12.23 -4.91 33.33
CA PRO A 201 -11.42 -5.88 32.58
C PRO A 201 -12.30 -6.70 31.62
N ILE A 202 -11.70 -7.14 30.51
CA ILE A 202 -12.44 -7.89 29.48
C ILE A 202 -13.03 -9.18 30.08
N PRO A 203 -14.36 -9.40 30.00
CA PRO A 203 -14.98 -10.60 30.54
C PRO A 203 -14.42 -11.89 29.93
N LYS A 204 -13.88 -12.79 30.75
CA LYS A 204 -13.22 -14.07 30.38
C LYS A 204 -13.98 -15.00 29.42
N LYS A 205 -15.27 -14.73 29.16
CA LYS A 205 -16.14 -15.44 28.21
C LYS A 205 -16.17 -14.87 26.79
N LYS A 206 -15.70 -13.63 26.58
CA LYS A 206 -15.50 -13.06 25.23
C LYS A 206 -14.25 -13.69 24.60
N LYS A 207 -14.34 -13.99 23.30
CA LYS A 207 -13.21 -14.44 22.47
C LYS A 207 -12.79 -13.36 21.46
N ASP A 208 -13.70 -12.46 21.14
CA ASP A 208 -13.51 -11.36 20.23
C ASP A 208 -14.09 -10.03 20.79
N LEU A 209 -13.50 -8.92 20.34
CA LEU A 209 -14.04 -7.58 20.47
C LEU A 209 -14.46 -7.04 19.11
N ARG A 210 -15.58 -6.31 19.09
CA ARG A 210 -15.97 -5.48 17.94
C ARG A 210 -15.25 -4.14 18.02
N VAL A 211 -14.55 -3.76 16.96
CA VAL A 211 -13.82 -2.48 16.87
C VAL A 211 -14.33 -1.70 15.65
N ILE A 212 -14.77 -0.45 15.81
CA ILE A 212 -15.04 0.43 14.67
C ILE A 212 -13.79 1.30 14.48
N THR A 213 -13.11 1.19 13.35
CA THR A 213 -11.89 1.98 13.10
C THR A 213 -11.66 2.22 11.61
N THR A 214 -10.86 3.23 11.31
CA THR A 214 -10.29 3.53 9.99
C THR A 214 -8.94 2.85 9.78
N HIS A 215 -8.25 2.49 10.88
CA HIS A 215 -6.92 1.90 10.86
C HIS A 215 -6.95 0.38 10.68
N SER A 216 -5.90 -0.16 10.06
CA SER A 216 -5.52 -1.57 10.20
C SER A 216 -4.47 -1.68 11.30
N PRO A 217 -4.52 -2.72 12.16
CA PRO A 217 -3.48 -2.97 13.16
C PRO A 217 -2.22 -3.53 12.48
N PRO A 218 -1.04 -3.47 13.13
CA PRO A 218 0.13 -4.22 12.69
C PRO A 218 -0.19 -5.73 12.60
N PRO A 219 0.37 -6.48 11.63
CA PRO A 219 0.26 -7.93 11.60
C PRO A 219 0.91 -8.54 12.85
N ARG A 220 0.24 -9.49 13.49
CA ARG A 220 0.78 -10.22 14.65
C ARG A 220 1.43 -11.52 14.23
N GLU A 221 2.68 -11.73 14.62
CA GLU A 221 3.35 -13.03 14.55
C GLU A 221 3.09 -13.82 15.83
N LYS A 222 2.87 -15.13 15.68
CA LYS A 222 2.68 -16.06 16.79
C LYS A 222 3.89 -16.97 16.91
N LEU A 223 4.69 -16.75 17.94
CA LEU A 223 5.85 -17.56 18.28
C LEU A 223 5.44 -18.66 19.27
N GLU A 224 6.01 -19.86 19.13
CA GLU A 224 5.80 -20.97 20.06
C GLU A 224 7.13 -21.64 20.41
N HIS A 225 7.38 -21.85 21.70
CA HIS A 225 8.56 -22.58 22.20
C HIS A 225 8.11 -23.76 23.06
N LEU A 226 8.70 -24.94 22.84
CA LEU A 226 8.48 -26.12 23.66
C LEU A 226 9.46 -26.09 24.84
N ILE A 227 8.92 -26.06 26.07
CA ILE A 227 9.72 -25.89 27.28
C ILE A 227 10.65 -27.10 27.50
N LYS A 228 11.93 -26.80 27.72
CA LYS A 228 13.02 -27.73 28.02
C LYS A 228 13.48 -27.54 29.47
N ARG A 229 14.14 -28.56 30.03
CA ARG A 229 14.73 -28.49 31.37
C ARG A 229 15.87 -27.46 31.38
N GLY A 230 15.75 -26.41 32.19
CA GLY A 230 16.74 -25.33 32.30
C GLY A 230 16.39 -24.06 31.52
N ASP A 231 15.22 -24.00 30.88
CA ASP A 231 14.66 -22.75 30.36
C ASP A 231 14.26 -21.80 31.50
N THR A 232 14.32 -20.49 31.23
CA THR A 232 13.75 -19.46 32.11
C THR A 232 12.88 -18.53 31.26
N TRP A 233 12.00 -17.76 31.91
CA TRP A 233 11.19 -16.75 31.23
C TRP A 233 12.05 -15.75 30.47
N ASP A 234 13.19 -15.34 31.04
CA ASP A 234 14.13 -14.35 30.51
C ASP A 234 14.79 -14.84 29.22
N LYS A 235 15.21 -16.11 29.18
CA LYS A 235 15.79 -16.73 27.98
C LYS A 235 14.81 -16.74 26.82
N ILE A 236 13.56 -17.16 27.07
CA ILE A 236 12.52 -17.27 26.04
C ILE A 236 12.01 -15.87 25.62
N ALA A 237 11.93 -14.92 26.57
CA ALA A 237 11.61 -13.53 26.31
C ALA A 237 12.67 -12.86 25.41
N ALA A 238 13.95 -13.13 25.66
CA ALA A 238 15.05 -12.68 24.80
C ALA A 238 15.03 -13.37 23.41
N GLU A 239 14.77 -14.68 23.34
CA GLU A 239 14.65 -15.43 22.08
C GLU A 239 13.51 -14.91 21.19
N PHE A 240 12.38 -14.56 21.78
CA PHE A 240 11.23 -13.94 21.08
C PHE A 240 11.38 -12.43 20.87
N GLY A 241 12.25 -11.77 21.64
CA GLY A 241 12.37 -10.31 21.71
C GLY A 241 11.07 -9.65 22.20
N VAL A 242 10.55 -10.07 23.35
CA VAL A 242 9.39 -9.50 24.05
C VAL A 242 9.70 -9.33 25.54
N GLU A 243 8.92 -8.55 26.28
CA GLU A 243 9.13 -8.42 27.73
C GLU A 243 8.68 -9.67 28.51
N VAL A 244 9.39 -9.99 29.60
CA VAL A 244 9.06 -11.10 30.52
C VAL A 244 7.66 -10.93 31.13
N ALA A 245 7.25 -9.70 31.44
CA ALA A 245 5.93 -9.39 31.97
C ALA A 245 4.82 -9.74 30.95
N THR A 246 4.92 -9.24 29.73
CA THR A 246 4.01 -9.55 28.62
C THR A 246 3.98 -11.05 28.31
N LEU A 247 5.15 -11.71 28.31
CA LEU A 247 5.25 -13.14 28.06
C LEU A 247 4.52 -13.98 29.13
N ARG A 248 4.62 -13.59 30.41
CA ARG A 248 3.87 -14.20 31.52
C ARG A 248 2.36 -13.93 31.39
N GLN A 249 1.98 -12.70 31.10
CA GLN A 249 0.58 -12.26 30.87
C GLN A 249 -0.10 -13.05 29.75
N GLN A 250 0.62 -13.34 28.66
CA GLN A 250 0.15 -14.16 27.54
C GLN A 250 0.12 -15.67 27.82
N ASN A 251 0.74 -16.14 28.92
CA ASN A 251 0.79 -17.55 29.31
C ASN A 251 0.28 -17.81 30.75
N PRO A 252 -0.96 -17.37 31.11
CA PRO A 252 -1.45 -17.34 32.50
C PRO A 252 -1.82 -18.72 33.09
N ARG A 253 -1.34 -19.81 32.48
CA ARG A 253 -1.44 -21.20 32.96
C ARG A 253 -0.08 -21.81 33.31
N LEU A 254 1.00 -21.10 33.06
CA LEU A 254 2.35 -21.47 33.48
C LEU A 254 2.65 -20.77 34.81
N GLY A 255 3.27 -21.49 35.76
CA GLY A 255 3.74 -20.91 37.01
C GLY A 255 5.08 -20.19 36.84
N ASP A 256 5.60 -19.63 37.93
CA ASP A 256 6.87 -18.90 37.94
C ASP A 256 8.07 -19.70 37.41
N LYS A 257 8.05 -21.02 37.64
CA LYS A 257 9.08 -21.96 37.20
C LYS A 257 8.64 -22.71 35.95
N LEU A 258 9.46 -22.65 34.90
CA LEU A 258 9.24 -23.37 33.63
C LEU A 258 9.80 -24.81 33.71
N GLU A 259 9.31 -25.58 34.68
CA GLU A 259 9.77 -26.95 34.96
C GLU A 259 8.73 -27.99 34.47
N PRO A 260 8.88 -28.59 33.27
CA PRO A 260 7.96 -29.60 32.75
C PRO A 260 8.13 -30.94 33.48
N LYS A 261 7.03 -31.55 33.92
CA LYS A 261 7.05 -32.90 34.52
C LYS A 261 7.44 -33.97 33.48
N PRO A 262 7.92 -35.15 33.88
CA PRO A 262 8.18 -36.26 32.96
C PRO A 262 6.97 -36.55 32.06
N LYS A 263 7.22 -36.68 30.75
CA LYS A 263 6.22 -36.84 29.67
C LYS A 263 5.29 -35.63 29.42
N GLN A 264 5.38 -34.53 30.19
CA GLN A 264 4.56 -33.33 29.99
C GLN A 264 5.15 -32.43 28.89
N LYS A 265 4.33 -32.06 27.89
CA LYS A 265 4.71 -31.15 26.81
C LYS A 265 4.08 -29.77 27.03
N LEU A 266 4.78 -28.88 27.74
CA LEU A 266 4.37 -27.48 27.91
C LEU A 266 4.93 -26.61 26.78
N LYS A 267 4.16 -25.59 26.39
CA LYS A 267 4.60 -24.56 25.44
C LYS A 267 4.47 -23.18 26.07
N VAL A 268 5.42 -22.29 25.77
CA VAL A 268 5.25 -20.84 25.87
C VAL A 268 4.80 -20.33 24.50
N VAL A 269 3.82 -19.44 24.46
CA VAL A 269 3.34 -18.76 23.25
C VAL A 269 3.56 -17.26 23.40
N ALA A 270 4.17 -16.62 22.41
CA ALA A 270 4.19 -15.16 22.33
C ALA A 270 3.41 -14.68 21.10
N TRP A 271 2.69 -13.58 21.27
CA TRP A 271 2.15 -12.78 20.20
C TRP A 271 2.93 -11.48 20.15
N LYS A 272 3.51 -11.21 18.98
CA LYS A 272 4.37 -10.06 18.72
C LYS A 272 3.80 -9.23 17.59
N ASP A 273 3.53 -7.97 17.86
CA ASP A 273 3.17 -7.01 16.84
C ASP A 273 4.40 -6.79 15.94
N LEU A 274 4.24 -6.98 14.63
CA LEU A 274 5.26 -6.58 13.66
C LEU A 274 5.16 -5.08 13.48
N ASP A 275 6.03 -4.33 14.15
CA ASP A 275 6.07 -2.87 14.05
C ASP A 275 6.27 -2.44 12.59
N VAL A 276 5.42 -1.52 12.14
CA VAL A 276 5.40 -0.95 10.78
C VAL A 276 5.60 0.57 10.83
N SER A 277 6.05 1.08 11.98
CA SER A 277 6.54 2.46 12.09
C SER A 277 7.84 2.61 11.31
N PRO A 278 8.05 3.71 10.56
CA PRO A 278 9.36 4.01 9.98
C PRO A 278 10.34 4.22 11.14
N SER A 279 11.22 3.24 11.38
CA SER A 279 12.06 3.26 12.59
C SER A 279 12.99 4.48 12.59
N ALA A 280 13.44 4.91 13.77
CA ALA A 280 14.34 6.06 13.91
C ALA A 280 15.64 5.97 13.07
N GLY A 281 16.04 4.75 12.67
CA GLY A 281 17.16 4.54 11.74
C GLY A 281 16.86 4.88 10.27
N LEU A 282 15.61 5.09 9.87
CA LEU A 282 15.23 5.33 8.47
C LEU A 282 15.63 6.72 7.98
N GLY A 283 15.18 7.79 8.66
CA GLY A 283 15.50 9.16 8.26
C GLY A 283 17.01 9.43 8.20
N THR A 284 17.80 8.77 9.06
CA THR A 284 19.26 8.80 9.01
C THR A 284 19.82 8.13 7.74
N LYS A 285 19.30 6.98 7.32
CA LYS A 285 19.71 6.30 6.08
C LYS A 285 19.24 7.05 4.83
N LEU A 286 18.05 7.64 4.87
CA LEU A 286 17.52 8.44 3.78
C LEU A 286 18.34 9.73 3.59
N SER A 287 18.63 10.47 4.66
CA SER A 287 19.50 11.66 4.61
C SER A 287 20.97 11.37 4.28
N GLN A 288 21.38 10.10 4.19
CA GLN A 288 22.66 9.65 3.63
C GLN A 288 22.61 9.35 2.13
N ILE A 289 21.43 9.38 1.49
CA ILE A 289 21.30 9.28 0.02
C ILE A 289 21.92 10.54 -0.61
N ARG A 290 22.70 10.32 -1.67
CA ARG A 290 23.33 11.34 -2.51
C ARG A 290 23.03 11.00 -3.97
N VAL A 291 22.57 11.99 -4.73
CA VAL A 291 22.24 11.85 -6.16
C VAL A 291 22.66 13.12 -6.89
N ARG A 292 23.34 12.98 -8.03
CA ARG A 292 23.72 14.12 -8.91
C ARG A 292 22.47 14.86 -9.38
N ALA A 293 22.44 16.19 -9.21
CA ALA A 293 21.31 17.01 -9.66
C ALA A 293 21.30 17.24 -11.19
N GLY A 294 20.27 17.94 -11.67
CA GLY A 294 20.24 18.49 -13.04
C GLY A 294 19.88 17.50 -14.15
N GLY A 295 19.57 16.23 -13.85
CA GLY A 295 19.01 15.30 -14.81
C GLY A 295 17.49 15.42 -14.88
N LEU A 296 16.94 15.67 -16.07
CA LEU A 296 15.54 16.07 -16.28
C LEU A 296 14.85 15.18 -17.32
N SER A 297 13.68 14.63 -16.95
CA SER A 297 12.76 14.00 -17.89
C SER A 297 12.12 15.06 -18.80
N ILE A 298 12.10 14.82 -20.12
CA ILE A 298 11.29 15.59 -21.08
C ILE A 298 10.42 14.67 -21.95
N GLY A 299 9.24 15.15 -22.33
CA GLY A 299 8.25 14.39 -23.09
C GLY A 299 7.45 13.39 -22.25
N LYS A 300 6.90 12.39 -22.94
CA LYS A 300 6.12 11.28 -22.37
C LYS A 300 7.02 10.05 -22.18
N PRO A 301 6.74 9.12 -21.25
CA PRO A 301 7.54 7.92 -21.05
C PRO A 301 7.75 7.04 -22.30
N ASN A 302 6.87 7.14 -23.30
CA ASN A 302 6.90 6.43 -24.59
C ASN A 302 7.16 7.32 -25.83
N ARG A 303 7.38 8.62 -25.65
CA ARG A 303 7.87 9.57 -26.67
C ARG A 303 8.53 10.73 -25.93
N GLY A 304 9.81 10.59 -25.62
CA GLY A 304 10.51 11.47 -24.70
C GLY A 304 12.02 11.23 -24.66
N LYS A 305 12.73 12.12 -23.97
CA LYS A 305 14.19 12.11 -23.82
C LYS A 305 14.58 12.39 -22.36
N LEU A 306 15.85 12.19 -22.05
CA LEU A 306 16.43 12.42 -20.72
C LEU A 306 17.61 13.38 -20.85
N VAL A 307 17.41 14.64 -20.45
CA VAL A 307 18.47 15.66 -20.47
C VAL A 307 19.40 15.43 -19.29
N ARG A 308 20.72 15.39 -19.53
CA ARG A 308 21.76 15.19 -18.51
C ARG A 308 21.45 13.98 -17.58
N GLY A 309 21.18 12.81 -18.16
CA GLY A 309 20.76 11.62 -17.41
C GLY A 309 21.68 11.25 -16.24
N VAL A 310 21.09 10.92 -15.09
CA VAL A 310 21.81 10.50 -13.89
C VAL A 310 21.90 8.97 -13.91
N LYS A 311 23.12 8.44 -13.86
CA LYS A 311 23.35 7.00 -13.69
C LYS A 311 22.95 6.62 -12.27
N LEU A 312 22.13 5.58 -12.10
CA LEU A 312 21.84 4.98 -10.81
C LEU A 312 23.19 4.59 -10.14
N PRO A 313 23.50 5.08 -8.93
CA PRO A 313 24.79 4.81 -8.27
C PRO A 313 25.11 3.32 -8.06
N ASP A 314 26.34 3.02 -7.67
CA ASP A 314 26.76 1.65 -7.33
C ASP A 314 26.60 1.42 -5.82
N ARG A 315 25.52 0.72 -5.47
CA ARG A 315 25.13 0.40 -4.09
C ARG A 315 24.86 -1.10 -3.94
N PRO A 316 25.91 -1.95 -3.95
CA PRO A 316 25.77 -3.41 -3.82
C PRO A 316 25.18 -3.86 -2.48
N ASP A 317 25.21 -2.98 -1.46
CA ASP A 317 24.51 -3.13 -0.19
C ASP A 317 22.97 -3.05 -0.32
N LEU A 318 22.48 -2.38 -1.38
CA LEU A 318 21.06 -2.21 -1.66
C LEU A 318 20.58 -3.13 -2.80
N TYR A 319 21.23 -3.05 -3.97
CA TYR A 319 20.75 -3.64 -5.22
C TYR A 319 21.88 -4.02 -6.20
N VAL A 320 21.53 -4.85 -7.19
CA VAL A 320 22.38 -5.21 -8.35
C VAL A 320 21.76 -4.63 -9.61
N LYS A 321 22.56 -3.97 -10.46
CA LYS A 321 22.14 -3.45 -11.77
C LYS A 321 22.36 -4.51 -12.85
N ARG A 322 21.30 -4.96 -13.52
CA ARG A 322 21.35 -5.99 -14.58
C ARG A 322 21.98 -5.47 -15.88
N LYS A 323 21.82 -4.18 -16.17
CA LYS A 323 22.30 -3.52 -17.40
C LYS A 323 22.80 -2.10 -17.08
N PRO A 324 24.11 -1.89 -16.83
CA PRO A 324 24.64 -0.58 -16.46
C PRO A 324 24.36 0.55 -17.45
N ASP A 325 24.22 0.24 -18.75
CA ASP A 325 24.02 1.21 -19.82
C ASP A 325 22.54 1.63 -20.01
N GLU A 326 21.62 0.85 -19.44
CA GLU A 326 20.19 1.17 -19.31
C GLU A 326 19.84 1.63 -17.90
N SER A 327 20.84 1.86 -17.03
CA SER A 327 20.66 2.30 -15.64
C SER A 327 20.73 3.83 -15.47
N TYR A 328 20.21 4.61 -16.43
CA TYR A 328 20.10 6.06 -16.33
C TYR A 328 18.65 6.49 -16.12
N ALA A 329 18.42 7.56 -15.35
CA ALA A 329 17.11 8.15 -15.15
C ALA A 329 17.24 9.63 -14.79
N SER A 330 16.11 10.33 -14.59
CA SER A 330 16.15 11.71 -14.09
C SER A 330 16.57 11.75 -12.61
N THR A 331 17.05 12.91 -12.15
CA THR A 331 17.48 13.11 -10.76
C THR A 331 16.38 12.68 -9.77
N HIS A 332 15.12 13.03 -10.04
CA HIS A 332 13.96 12.62 -9.21
C HIS A 332 13.79 11.11 -9.20
N THR A 333 13.76 10.47 -10.37
CA THR A 333 13.56 9.02 -10.51
C THR A 333 14.66 8.21 -9.83
N VAL A 334 15.93 8.60 -9.97
CA VAL A 334 17.06 7.96 -9.25
C VAL A 334 16.89 8.14 -7.74
N MET A 335 16.54 9.34 -7.29
CA MET A 335 16.36 9.66 -5.89
C MET A 335 15.21 8.86 -5.23
N GLN A 336 14.03 8.79 -5.85
CA GLN A 336 12.91 7.99 -5.33
C GLN A 336 13.21 6.48 -5.36
N THR A 337 13.93 6.00 -6.38
CA THR A 337 14.39 4.60 -6.46
C THR A 337 15.31 4.25 -5.30
N MET A 338 16.30 5.10 -4.99
CA MET A 338 17.19 4.88 -3.86
C MET A 338 16.46 4.95 -2.51
N ALA A 339 15.51 5.88 -2.35
CA ALA A 339 14.71 6.00 -1.13
C ALA A 339 13.83 4.76 -0.89
N ALA A 340 13.11 4.31 -1.92
CA ALA A 340 12.25 3.12 -1.85
C ALA A 340 13.05 1.84 -1.51
N ILE A 341 14.22 1.63 -2.14
CA ILE A 341 15.03 0.43 -1.85
C ILE A 341 15.71 0.55 -0.47
N THR A 342 16.13 1.74 -0.05
CA THR A 342 16.68 1.99 1.30
C THR A 342 15.64 1.69 2.38
N ARG A 343 14.39 2.15 2.18
CA ARG A 343 13.25 1.82 3.03
C ARG A 343 12.99 0.30 3.07
N PHE A 344 12.85 -0.34 1.91
CA PHE A 344 12.65 -1.79 1.82
C PHE A 344 13.75 -2.60 2.51
N ARG A 345 15.03 -2.23 2.33
CA ARG A 345 16.18 -2.90 2.99
C ARG A 345 16.23 -2.68 4.50
N HIS A 346 15.53 -1.66 5.00
CA HIS A 346 15.45 -1.38 6.42
C HIS A 346 14.26 -2.07 7.11
N GLU A 347 13.08 -2.06 6.47
CA GLU A 347 11.81 -2.51 7.05
C GLU A 347 11.50 -3.99 6.74
N SER A 348 12.10 -4.57 5.69
CA SER A 348 11.93 -5.99 5.38
C SER A 348 13.04 -6.87 5.99
N SER A 349 12.69 -8.12 6.29
CA SER A 349 13.66 -9.16 6.62
C SER A 349 14.36 -9.75 5.38
N PHE A 350 14.04 -9.29 4.16
CA PHE A 350 14.49 -9.88 2.91
C PHE A 350 16.00 -9.65 2.66
N LYS A 351 16.77 -10.74 2.76
CA LYS A 351 18.24 -10.72 2.56
C LYS A 351 18.69 -11.05 1.14
N GLY A 352 17.78 -11.46 0.26
CA GLY A 352 18.11 -11.83 -1.13
C GLY A 352 18.45 -10.64 -2.02
N GLN A 353 18.79 -10.90 -3.27
CA GLN A 353 19.12 -9.84 -4.24
C GLN A 353 17.88 -9.05 -4.70
N VAL A 354 18.00 -7.71 -4.67
CA VAL A 354 17.10 -6.81 -5.42
C VAL A 354 17.81 -6.48 -6.74
N VAL A 355 17.19 -6.81 -7.88
CA VAL A 355 17.81 -6.66 -9.20
C VAL A 355 17.05 -5.63 -10.03
N ILE A 356 17.72 -4.52 -10.33
CA ILE A 356 17.21 -3.46 -11.20
C ILE A 356 17.47 -3.84 -12.67
N GLY A 357 16.45 -3.71 -13.51
CA GLY A 357 16.45 -4.00 -14.94
C GLY A 357 16.91 -2.80 -15.76
N GLY A 358 16.07 -2.39 -16.73
CA GLY A 358 16.22 -1.11 -17.43
C GLY A 358 15.56 0.03 -16.65
N MET A 359 16.01 1.25 -16.94
CA MET A 359 15.40 2.51 -16.51
C MET A 359 15.35 3.49 -17.70
N SER A 360 16.51 3.70 -18.34
CA SER A 360 16.70 4.50 -19.55
C SER A 360 18.16 4.47 -20.01
N ARG A 361 18.40 4.87 -21.26
CA ARG A 361 19.75 5.18 -21.78
C ARG A 361 20.16 6.59 -21.31
N ALA A 362 21.45 6.93 -21.41
CA ALA A 362 22.00 8.19 -20.89
C ALA A 362 21.34 9.48 -21.42
N ARG A 363 20.75 9.45 -22.63
CA ARG A 363 19.92 10.53 -23.22
C ARG A 363 18.44 10.17 -23.37
N GLY A 364 18.02 9.02 -22.88
CA GLY A 364 16.67 8.51 -23.08
C GLY A 364 16.41 7.99 -24.49
N GLY A 365 15.23 8.28 -25.03
CA GLY A 365 14.79 7.84 -26.35
C GLY A 365 14.38 6.36 -26.41
N ARG A 366 13.93 5.91 -27.59
CA ARG A 366 13.42 4.55 -27.82
C ARG A 366 14.54 3.49 -27.79
N PHE A 367 14.36 2.39 -27.06
CA PHE A 367 15.27 1.24 -27.10
C PHE A 367 14.56 -0.11 -26.89
N ARG A 368 14.94 -1.13 -27.66
CA ARG A 368 14.32 -2.46 -27.59
C ARG A 368 14.72 -3.20 -26.29
N PRO A 369 13.83 -4.00 -25.67
CA PRO A 369 12.44 -4.28 -26.05
C PRO A 369 11.40 -3.26 -25.54
N HIS A 370 11.81 -2.18 -24.88
CA HIS A 370 10.93 -1.32 -24.10
C HIS A 370 10.09 -0.40 -25.00
N LYS A 371 8.75 -0.43 -24.82
CA LYS A 371 7.82 0.52 -25.48
C LYS A 371 7.79 1.88 -24.78
N SER A 372 8.26 1.95 -23.53
CA SER A 372 8.47 3.19 -22.76
C SER A 372 9.93 3.27 -22.32
N HIS A 373 10.24 3.66 -21.06
CA HIS A 373 11.59 3.91 -20.56
C HIS A 373 12.33 5.08 -21.23
N GLN A 374 11.65 5.89 -22.06
CA GLN A 374 12.33 6.87 -22.93
C GLN A 374 12.70 8.19 -22.22
N SER A 375 11.97 8.59 -21.19
CA SER A 375 12.18 9.88 -20.50
C SER A 375 12.90 9.77 -19.15
N GLY A 376 13.46 8.61 -18.79
CA GLY A 376 14.13 8.43 -17.50
C GLY A 376 13.20 8.45 -16.29
N ARG A 377 11.96 7.97 -16.43
CA ARG A 377 10.92 7.90 -15.39
C ARG A 377 10.41 6.50 -15.05
N ASP A 378 10.88 5.51 -15.79
CA ASP A 378 10.50 4.10 -15.62
C ASP A 378 11.65 3.33 -14.96
N VAL A 379 11.34 2.27 -14.23
CA VAL A 379 12.28 1.40 -13.52
C VAL A 379 11.75 -0.03 -13.52
N ASP A 380 12.39 -0.93 -14.26
CA ASP A 380 12.11 -2.36 -14.15
C ASP A 380 12.82 -2.95 -12.94
N ILE A 381 12.12 -3.78 -12.17
CA ILE A 381 12.66 -4.44 -10.99
C ILE A 381 12.25 -5.91 -11.04
N ARG A 382 13.22 -6.84 -11.07
CA ARG A 382 12.92 -8.28 -11.01
C ARG A 382 12.18 -8.56 -9.71
N LEU A 383 11.09 -9.32 -9.78
CA LEU A 383 10.31 -9.67 -8.59
C LEU A 383 11.23 -10.41 -7.60
N PRO A 384 11.30 -9.99 -6.31
CA PRO A 384 12.06 -10.70 -5.28
C PRO A 384 11.75 -12.20 -5.28
N VAL A 385 12.77 -13.05 -5.24
CA VAL A 385 12.64 -14.51 -5.27
C VAL A 385 12.98 -15.14 -3.93
N LEU A 386 12.38 -16.29 -3.65
CA LEU A 386 12.73 -17.14 -2.51
C LEU A 386 14.21 -17.56 -2.61
N ARG A 387 14.88 -17.77 -1.47
CA ARG A 387 16.29 -18.16 -1.40
C ARG A 387 16.61 -19.46 -2.18
N SER A 388 15.64 -20.38 -2.29
CA SER A 388 15.72 -21.61 -3.11
C SER A 388 15.56 -21.38 -4.62
N ALA A 389 15.45 -20.13 -5.06
CA ALA A 389 15.33 -19.71 -6.45
C ALA A 389 16.33 -18.61 -6.85
N GLU A 390 17.22 -18.20 -5.96
CA GLU A 390 18.35 -17.34 -6.30
C GLU A 390 19.26 -18.04 -7.32
N GLY A 391 19.87 -17.26 -8.23
CA GLY A 391 20.67 -17.80 -9.34
C GLY A 391 19.88 -18.47 -10.48
N LYS A 392 18.59 -18.81 -10.32
CA LYS A 392 17.80 -19.44 -11.39
C LYS A 392 17.69 -18.54 -12.64
N ARG A 393 18.15 -19.06 -13.78
CA ARG A 393 18.09 -18.42 -15.11
C ARG A 393 16.65 -18.11 -15.54
N HIS A 394 15.72 -19.01 -15.23
CA HIS A 394 14.28 -18.84 -15.45
C HIS A 394 13.56 -19.05 -14.11
N THR A 395 12.66 -18.14 -13.74
CA THR A 395 11.91 -18.17 -12.48
C THR A 395 10.42 -17.99 -12.75
N THR A 396 9.60 -18.78 -12.08
CA THR A 396 8.14 -18.82 -12.22
C THR A 396 7.44 -18.01 -11.13
N SER A 397 6.11 -17.87 -11.22
CA SER A 397 5.30 -17.23 -10.17
C SER A 397 5.29 -17.99 -8.82
N ALA A 398 5.81 -19.23 -8.78
CA ALA A 398 6.01 -20.00 -7.55
C ALA A 398 7.38 -19.75 -6.90
N ASP A 399 8.37 -19.26 -7.66
CA ASP A 399 9.70 -18.90 -7.17
C ASP A 399 9.75 -17.51 -6.49
N VAL A 400 8.74 -16.67 -6.74
CA VAL A 400 8.64 -15.30 -6.23
C VAL A 400 8.28 -15.28 -4.74
N ASP A 401 9.04 -14.51 -3.96
CA ASP A 401 8.67 -14.14 -2.60
C ASP A 401 7.64 -13.01 -2.66
N TRP A 402 6.36 -13.38 -2.53
CA TRP A 402 5.25 -12.43 -2.61
C TRP A 402 5.18 -11.48 -1.39
N LYS A 403 5.74 -11.85 -0.24
CA LYS A 403 5.83 -10.95 0.94
C LYS A 403 6.87 -9.88 0.69
N ALA A 404 8.08 -10.26 0.26
CA ALA A 404 9.13 -9.31 -0.11
C ALA A 404 8.72 -8.46 -1.33
N THR A 405 8.03 -9.03 -2.31
CA THR A 405 7.49 -8.29 -3.47
C THR A 405 6.48 -7.22 -3.02
N TRP A 406 5.53 -7.58 -2.14
CA TRP A 406 4.61 -6.59 -1.58
C TRP A 406 5.32 -5.51 -0.77
N GLN A 407 6.27 -5.88 0.10
CA GLN A 407 7.04 -4.91 0.89
C GLN A 407 7.87 -3.95 0.02
N LEU A 408 8.45 -4.42 -1.09
CA LEU A 408 9.19 -3.56 -2.02
C LEU A 408 8.26 -2.63 -2.81
N MET A 409 7.14 -3.14 -3.33
CA MET A 409 6.10 -2.28 -3.93
C MET A 409 5.56 -1.24 -2.95
N ARG A 410 5.35 -1.64 -1.68
CA ARG A 410 4.88 -0.74 -0.63
C ARG A 410 5.90 0.37 -0.34
N ALA A 411 7.18 0.04 -0.23
CA ALA A 411 8.24 1.04 -0.03
C ALA A 411 8.34 2.06 -1.18
N PHE A 412 8.02 1.66 -2.43
CA PHE A 412 7.84 2.59 -3.55
C PHE A 412 6.57 3.46 -3.39
N LEU A 413 5.42 2.88 -3.04
CA LEU A 413 4.19 3.64 -2.80
C LEU A 413 4.37 4.68 -1.66
N ASP A 414 5.16 4.35 -0.64
CA ASP A 414 5.50 5.24 0.48
C ASP A 414 6.52 6.35 0.14
N THR A 415 6.99 6.44 -1.11
CA THR A 415 7.62 7.68 -1.60
C THR A 415 6.59 8.77 -1.89
N GLY A 416 5.32 8.41 -2.09
CA GLY A 416 4.29 9.31 -2.60
C GLY A 416 4.40 9.62 -4.11
N GLU A 417 5.52 9.29 -4.75
CA GLU A 417 5.91 9.74 -6.10
C GLU A 417 5.62 8.72 -7.22
N VAL A 418 5.02 7.58 -6.90
CA VAL A 418 4.58 6.59 -7.91
C VAL A 418 3.42 7.15 -8.73
N GLU A 419 3.54 7.09 -10.05
CA GLU A 419 2.42 7.23 -10.98
C GLU A 419 1.72 5.87 -11.15
N TYR A 420 2.46 4.86 -11.63
CA TYR A 420 1.95 3.50 -11.86
C TYR A 420 2.97 2.42 -11.50
N ILE A 421 2.47 1.21 -11.26
CA ILE A 421 3.27 -0.02 -11.22
C ILE A 421 2.59 -1.04 -12.16
N PHE A 422 3.28 -1.56 -13.17
CA PHE A 422 2.72 -2.57 -14.06
C PHE A 422 3.14 -3.97 -13.60
N LEU A 423 2.13 -4.85 -13.47
CA LEU A 423 2.28 -6.27 -13.11
C LEU A 423 1.21 -7.11 -13.80
N GLU A 424 1.60 -8.28 -14.30
CA GLU A 424 0.71 -9.24 -14.96
C GLU A 424 -0.55 -9.56 -14.13
N TYR A 425 -1.74 -9.58 -14.76
CA TYR A 425 -3.03 -9.61 -14.05
C TYR A 425 -3.16 -10.85 -13.14
N ASN A 426 -2.69 -11.99 -13.65
CA ASN A 426 -2.74 -13.27 -12.92
C ASN A 426 -1.79 -13.31 -11.71
N LEU A 427 -0.80 -12.42 -11.66
CA LEU A 427 0.13 -12.27 -10.53
C LEU A 427 -0.41 -11.33 -9.44
N GLN A 428 -1.23 -10.34 -9.81
CA GLN A 428 -1.86 -9.43 -8.85
C GLN A 428 -2.70 -10.16 -7.79
N LYS A 429 -3.29 -11.33 -8.11
CA LYS A 429 -3.96 -12.20 -7.11
C LYS A 429 -3.01 -12.67 -5.99
N ARG A 430 -1.75 -12.97 -6.31
CA ARG A 430 -0.72 -13.41 -5.34
C ARG A 430 -0.23 -12.23 -4.51
N LEU A 431 -0.02 -11.08 -5.16
CA LEU A 431 0.31 -9.81 -4.50
C LEU A 431 -0.80 -9.37 -3.51
N TYR A 432 -2.06 -9.40 -3.95
CA TYR A 432 -3.22 -9.10 -3.11
C TYR A 432 -3.26 -9.98 -1.87
N LYS A 433 -2.99 -11.29 -2.00
CA LYS A 433 -2.90 -12.21 -0.86
C LYS A 433 -1.81 -11.76 0.12
N ALA A 434 -0.58 -11.55 -0.35
CA ALA A 434 0.54 -11.13 0.51
C ALA A 434 0.29 -9.76 1.19
N ALA A 435 -0.37 -8.83 0.50
CA ALA A 435 -0.76 -7.55 1.07
C ALA A 435 -1.85 -7.69 2.15
N ARG A 436 -2.86 -8.54 1.93
CA ARG A 436 -3.88 -8.90 2.94
C ARG A 436 -3.27 -9.56 4.18
N GLU A 437 -2.29 -10.44 3.98
CA GLU A 437 -1.50 -11.07 5.06
C GLU A 437 -0.60 -10.05 5.79
N SER A 438 -0.21 -8.97 5.10
CA SER A 438 0.48 -7.79 5.65
C SER A 438 -0.48 -6.73 6.24
N GLY A 439 -1.72 -7.10 6.59
CA GLY A 439 -2.69 -6.23 7.28
C GLY A 439 -3.43 -5.20 6.41
N VAL A 440 -3.07 -5.06 5.13
CA VAL A 440 -3.65 -4.06 4.23
C VAL A 440 -5.14 -4.33 4.02
N SER A 441 -5.96 -3.29 4.07
CA SER A 441 -7.42 -3.43 3.95
C SER A 441 -7.87 -3.76 2.52
N ARG A 442 -9.10 -4.29 2.37
CA ARG A 442 -9.67 -4.51 1.03
C ARG A 442 -9.83 -3.19 0.30
N GLU A 443 -10.36 -2.18 0.98
CA GLU A 443 -10.65 -0.86 0.43
C GLU A 443 -9.37 -0.12 -0.02
N GLN A 444 -8.25 -0.32 0.67
CA GLN A 444 -6.92 0.14 0.24
C GLN A 444 -6.44 -0.59 -1.01
N LEU A 445 -6.60 -1.91 -1.06
CA LEU A 445 -6.23 -2.71 -2.24
C LEU A 445 -7.13 -2.42 -3.44
N ASP A 446 -8.42 -2.13 -3.23
CA ASP A 446 -9.35 -1.75 -4.29
C ASP A 446 -9.02 -0.35 -4.85
N ALA A 447 -8.34 0.51 -4.10
CA ALA A 447 -7.79 1.78 -4.58
C ALA A 447 -6.44 1.63 -5.29
N TRP A 448 -5.60 0.68 -4.86
CA TRP A 448 -4.24 0.51 -5.39
C TRP A 448 -4.13 -0.51 -6.53
N LEU A 449 -4.86 -1.62 -6.52
CA LEU A 449 -4.78 -2.71 -7.50
C LEU A 449 -5.99 -2.71 -8.43
N GLU A 450 -5.76 -3.23 -9.64
CA GLU A 450 -6.82 -3.59 -10.57
C GLU A 450 -7.54 -4.88 -10.12
N TRP A 451 -6.79 -5.96 -9.86
CA TRP A 451 -7.36 -7.22 -9.38
C TRP A 451 -8.12 -7.04 -8.05
N PRO A 452 -9.37 -7.56 -7.90
CA PRO A 452 -10.02 -8.58 -8.73
C PRO A 452 -10.90 -8.08 -9.88
N VAL A 453 -11.01 -6.76 -10.09
CA VAL A 453 -11.96 -6.16 -11.04
C VAL A 453 -11.20 -5.62 -12.25
N LYS A 454 -11.18 -6.37 -13.37
CA LYS A 454 -10.66 -5.87 -14.66
C LYS A 454 -11.28 -4.51 -14.98
N ILE A 455 -10.43 -3.50 -15.17
CA ILE A 455 -10.89 -2.13 -15.41
C ILE A 455 -11.27 -2.01 -16.89
N LYS A 456 -12.57 -1.90 -17.18
CA LYS A 456 -13.07 -1.67 -18.55
C LYS A 456 -12.45 -0.37 -19.11
N LYS A 457 -12.10 -0.34 -20.40
CA LYS A 457 -11.44 0.81 -21.07
C LYS A 457 -12.12 2.18 -20.83
N ARG A 458 -13.44 2.21 -20.63
CA ARG A 458 -14.25 3.42 -20.34
C ARG A 458 -14.42 3.75 -18.84
N SER A 459 -13.61 3.17 -17.95
CA SER A 459 -13.73 3.39 -16.49
C SER A 459 -12.75 4.43 -15.96
N ASN A 460 -13.27 5.46 -15.28
CA ASN A 460 -12.48 6.50 -14.63
C ASN A 460 -11.72 6.02 -13.36
N LYS A 461 -11.70 4.72 -13.05
CA LYS A 461 -11.04 4.16 -11.85
C LYS A 461 -9.52 4.16 -12.01
N ARG A 462 -8.87 5.26 -11.60
CA ARG A 462 -7.40 5.39 -11.60
C ARG A 462 -6.75 4.62 -10.44
N VAL A 463 -6.45 3.34 -10.66
CA VAL A 463 -5.58 2.53 -9.77
C VAL A 463 -4.10 2.70 -10.13
N LEU A 464 -3.21 2.42 -9.16
CA LEU A 464 -1.76 2.57 -9.28
C LEU A 464 -1.09 1.31 -9.86
N ILE A 465 -1.39 0.14 -9.30
CA ILE A 465 -0.95 -1.16 -9.76
C ILE A 465 -1.92 -1.66 -10.84
N ARG A 466 -1.45 -1.69 -12.10
CA ARG A 466 -2.26 -1.97 -13.30
C ARG A 466 -1.74 -3.21 -14.04
N HIS A 467 -2.63 -3.88 -14.77
CA HIS A 467 -2.22 -4.90 -15.73
C HIS A 467 -1.58 -4.28 -16.97
N VAL A 468 -0.37 -4.73 -17.28
CA VAL A 468 0.17 -4.75 -18.64
C VAL A 468 0.75 -6.15 -18.86
N GLU A 469 0.53 -6.71 -20.03
CA GLU A 469 1.01 -8.04 -20.42
C GLU A 469 2.54 -8.15 -20.34
N GLY A 470 3.05 -9.35 -20.06
CA GLY A 470 4.48 -9.66 -20.09
C GLY A 470 5.26 -9.30 -18.83
N HIS A 471 4.64 -8.57 -17.88
CA HIS A 471 5.20 -8.17 -16.58
C HIS A 471 5.12 -9.35 -15.58
N THR A 472 5.72 -10.47 -15.98
CA THR A 472 5.59 -11.82 -15.40
C THR A 472 6.72 -12.18 -14.42
N THR A 473 7.87 -11.54 -14.60
CA THR A 473 9.13 -11.82 -13.88
C THR A 473 9.75 -10.56 -13.26
N HIS A 474 9.19 -9.41 -13.59
CA HIS A 474 9.54 -8.08 -13.10
C HIS A 474 8.25 -7.28 -12.88
N MET A 475 8.35 -6.25 -12.06
CA MET A 475 7.43 -5.12 -12.04
C MET A 475 8.09 -3.96 -12.76
N HIS A 476 7.32 -3.19 -13.52
CA HIS A 476 7.74 -1.90 -14.07
C HIS A 476 7.16 -0.82 -13.14
N VAL A 477 8.01 0.01 -12.53
CA VAL A 477 7.58 1.16 -11.71
C VAL A 477 7.72 2.44 -12.54
N ARG A 478 6.69 3.28 -12.56
CA ARG A 478 6.74 4.63 -13.15
C ARG A 478 6.66 5.69 -12.05
N ILE A 479 7.67 6.53 -11.98
CA ILE A 479 7.71 7.71 -11.10
C ILE A 479 7.04 8.89 -11.81
N ARG A 480 6.39 9.79 -11.06
CA ARG A 480 5.81 11.04 -11.57
C ARG A 480 6.88 11.99 -12.12
N CYS A 481 6.45 13.05 -12.80
CA CYS A 481 7.32 14.17 -13.12
C CYS A 481 7.80 14.83 -11.82
N GLY A 482 9.11 15.04 -11.70
CA GLY A 482 9.70 15.77 -10.58
C GLY A 482 9.31 17.26 -10.61
N PRO A 483 9.36 17.97 -9.47
CA PRO A 483 8.85 19.33 -9.34
C PRO A 483 9.53 20.36 -10.26
N ASN A 484 10.75 20.07 -10.74
CA ASN A 484 11.51 20.92 -11.64
C ASN A 484 11.44 20.49 -13.12
N GLU A 485 10.73 19.41 -13.45
CA GLU A 485 10.67 18.81 -14.80
C GLU A 485 9.53 19.42 -15.63
N LYS A 486 9.62 20.73 -15.95
CA LYS A 486 8.56 21.51 -16.60
C LYS A 486 8.00 20.90 -17.89
N HIS A 487 8.83 20.21 -18.66
CA HIS A 487 8.49 19.59 -19.96
C HIS A 487 8.24 18.08 -19.87
N CYS A 488 7.96 17.58 -18.66
CA CYS A 488 7.59 16.19 -18.43
C CYS A 488 6.07 16.02 -18.46
N TYR A 489 5.59 14.95 -19.12
CA TYR A 489 4.16 14.68 -19.26
C TYR A 489 3.78 13.26 -18.85
N SER A 490 2.65 13.12 -18.17
CA SER A 490 1.99 11.82 -17.93
C SER A 490 1.35 11.27 -19.20
N SER A 491 1.34 9.94 -19.33
CA SER A 491 0.39 9.23 -20.21
C SER A 491 -1.02 9.32 -19.59
N ARG A 492 -2.00 9.83 -20.34
CA ARG A 492 -3.39 10.00 -19.86
C ARG A 492 -4.06 8.69 -19.45
#